data_AF-A0A1Y0K3E8-F1
#
_entry.id   AF-A0A1Y0K3E8-F1
#
_cell.length_a   1.000
_cell.length_b   1.000
_cell.length_c   1.000
_cell.angle_alpha   90.00
_cell.angle_beta   90.00
_cell.angle_gamma   90.00
#
_symmetry.space_group_name_H-M   'P 1'
#
loop_
_entity.id
_entity.type
_entity.pdbx_description
1 polymer ?
#
loop_
_entity_poly.entity_id
_entity_poly.type
_entity_poly.pdbx_seq_one_letter_code
_entity_poly.pdbx_strand_id
1 'polypeptide(L)'
;ENLPDALDKRYGPFLNKEEFAADFEFYARIMFKAMGKCKHWITFNEPTCSAILGYNTGYFAPGHWSDRSKWGVGDSAREPWIVGHNILIAHARAVKAYREDFKPTQGG
;
A
#
# COMPACT_ATOMS: atom_id res chain seq x y z
N GLU A 1 2.93 8.87 2.20
CA GLU A 1 3.18 7.81 1.20
C GLU A 1 2.79 8.29 -0.19
N ASN A 2 3.55 7.88 -1.21
CA ASN A 2 3.38 8.35 -2.59
C ASN A 2 2.52 7.38 -3.39
N LEU A 3 1.23 7.29 -3.06
CA LEU A 3 0.23 6.62 -3.90
C LEU A 3 -0.13 7.50 -5.11
N PRO A 4 -0.32 6.92 -6.31
CA PRO A 4 -0.88 7.67 -7.42
C PRO A 4 -2.29 8.18 -7.12
N ASP A 5 -2.51 9.49 -7.27
CA ASP A 5 -3.81 10.16 -7.09
C ASP A 5 -4.94 9.54 -7.92
N ALA A 6 -4.61 8.96 -9.08
CA ALA A 6 -5.57 8.24 -9.92
C ALA A 6 -6.19 7.01 -9.23
N LEU A 7 -5.43 6.30 -8.38
CA LEU A 7 -5.96 5.16 -7.62
C LEU A 7 -6.90 5.64 -6.51
N ASP A 8 -6.60 6.80 -5.93
CA ASP A 8 -7.44 7.39 -4.87
C ASP A 8 -8.82 7.74 -5.40
N LYS A 9 -8.85 8.42 -6.55
CA LYS A 9 -10.08 8.76 -7.27
C LYS A 9 -10.85 7.53 -7.78
N ARG A 10 -10.16 6.44 -8.11
CA ARG A 10 -10.79 5.25 -8.68
C ARG A 10 -11.50 4.41 -7.61
N TYR A 11 -10.87 4.18 -6.46
CA TYR A 11 -11.41 3.21 -5.50
C TYR A 11 -11.04 3.43 -4.03
N GLY A 12 -10.34 4.51 -3.66
CA GLY A 12 -9.87 4.73 -2.28
C GLY A 12 -8.83 3.67 -1.87
N PRO A 13 -7.52 3.89 -2.12
CA PRO A 13 -6.58 2.85 -2.49
C PRO A 13 -6.46 1.81 -1.39
N PHE A 14 -5.92 2.23 -0.25
CA PHE A 14 -5.72 1.35 0.90
C PHE A 14 -7.01 0.81 1.50
N LEU A 15 -8.18 1.37 1.16
CA LEU A 15 -9.47 0.91 1.66
C LEU A 15 -10.06 -0.20 0.80
N ASN A 16 -9.62 -0.37 -0.46
CA ASN A 16 -10.06 -1.47 -1.34
C ASN A 16 -9.01 -2.57 -1.42
N LYS A 17 -9.24 -3.67 -0.71
CA LYS A 17 -8.31 -4.80 -0.62
C LYS A 17 -7.97 -5.42 -1.98
N GLU A 18 -8.97 -5.71 -2.79
CA GLU A 18 -8.78 -6.51 -4.02
C GLU A 18 -8.03 -5.73 -5.09
N GLU A 19 -8.47 -4.49 -5.37
CA GLU A 19 -7.84 -3.62 -6.37
C GLU A 19 -6.43 -3.20 -5.93
N PHE A 20 -6.27 -2.77 -4.66
CA PHE A 20 -4.97 -2.32 -4.17
C PHE A 20 -3.91 -3.43 -4.19
N ALA A 21 -4.28 -4.63 -3.74
CA ALA A 21 -3.34 -5.74 -3.69
C ALA A 21 -2.96 -6.20 -5.11
N ALA A 22 -3.87 -6.12 -6.08
CA ALA A 22 -3.59 -6.42 -7.49
C ALA A 22 -2.70 -5.35 -8.14
N ASP A 23 -3.03 -4.07 -7.97
CA ASP A 23 -2.27 -2.95 -8.53
C ASP A 23 -0.85 -2.87 -7.95
N PHE A 24 -0.69 -3.12 -6.64
CA PHE A 24 0.63 -3.16 -6.02
C PHE A 24 1.46 -4.37 -6.48
N GLU A 25 0.85 -5.55 -6.63
CA GLU A 25 1.54 -6.72 -7.19
C GLU A 25 2.03 -6.43 -8.62
N PHE A 26 1.17 -5.82 -9.44
CA PHE A 26 1.52 -5.42 -10.80
C PHE A 26 2.68 -4.43 -10.84
N TYR A 27 2.61 -3.37 -10.02
CA TYR A 27 3.72 -2.43 -9.84
C TYR A 27 5.02 -3.13 -9.44
N ALA A 28 4.97 -3.99 -8.41
CA ALA A 28 6.14 -4.71 -7.92
C ALA A 28 6.77 -5.59 -9.02
N ARG A 29 5.96 -6.32 -9.80
CA ARG A 29 6.42 -7.14 -10.93
C ARG A 29 7.13 -6.31 -12.00
N ILE A 30 6.62 -5.11 -12.33
CA ILE A 30 7.30 -4.19 -13.24
C ILE A 30 8.66 -3.80 -12.69
N MET A 31 8.73 -3.41 -11.42
CA MET A 31 9.98 -2.99 -10.77
C MET A 31 11.01 -4.11 -10.71
N PHE A 32 10.60 -5.33 -10.32
CA PHE A 32 11.48 -6.50 -10.30
C PHE A 32 12.03 -6.80 -11.68
N LYS A 33 11.20 -6.76 -12.73
CA LYS A 33 11.64 -6.97 -14.11
C LYS A 33 12.61 -5.88 -14.58
N ALA A 34 12.30 -4.62 -14.32
CA ALA A 34 13.09 -3.48 -14.77
C ALA A 34 14.44 -3.39 -14.06
N MET A 35 14.53 -3.79 -12.79
CA MET A 35 15.72 -3.63 -11.96
C MET A 35 16.32 -4.97 -11.51
N GLY A 36 16.53 -5.92 -12.43
CA GLY A 36 17.08 -7.25 -12.09
C GLY A 36 18.50 -7.28 -11.47
N LYS A 37 19.20 -6.13 -11.46
CA LYS A 37 20.45 -5.95 -10.72
C LYS A 37 20.23 -5.76 -9.22
N CYS A 38 19.06 -5.27 -8.80
CA CYS A 38 18.71 -5.08 -7.41
C CYS A 38 18.42 -6.42 -6.73
N LYS A 39 19.12 -6.71 -5.61
CA LYS A 39 18.99 -7.98 -4.88
C LYS A 39 18.20 -7.86 -3.57
N HIS A 40 18.05 -6.63 -3.07
CA HIS A 40 17.41 -6.36 -1.78
C HIS A 40 16.24 -5.42 -2.00
N TRP A 41 15.06 -5.89 -1.59
CA TRP A 41 13.81 -5.21 -1.84
C TRP A 41 13.11 -4.88 -0.53
N ILE A 42 12.63 -3.66 -0.44
CA ILE A 42 11.68 -3.21 0.58
C ILE A 42 10.37 -2.96 -0.16
N THR A 43 9.27 -3.51 0.35
CA THR A 43 7.94 -3.38 -0.27
C THR A 43 7.26 -2.09 0.19
N PHE A 44 7.11 -1.93 1.51
CA PHE A 44 6.51 -0.76 2.14
C PHE A 44 7.47 -0.15 3.16
N ASN A 45 7.46 1.18 3.23
CA ASN A 45 8.13 1.92 4.28
C ASN A 45 7.09 2.30 5.35
N GLU A 46 7.38 1.98 6.61
CA GLU A 46 6.59 2.43 7.78
C GLU A 46 5.06 2.29 7.64
N PRO A 47 4.52 1.07 7.44
CA PRO A 47 3.09 0.87 7.20
C PRO A 47 2.18 1.38 8.33
N THR A 48 2.69 1.43 9.56
CA THR A 48 1.97 2.02 10.71
C THR A 48 1.77 3.53 10.54
N CYS A 49 2.78 4.26 10.03
CA CYS A 49 2.66 5.69 9.78
C CYS A 49 1.57 5.96 8.74
N SER A 50 1.52 5.15 7.69
CA SER A 50 0.52 5.20 6.63
C SER A 50 -0.90 4.99 7.14
N ALA A 51 -1.11 3.95 7.93
CA ALA A 51 -2.41 3.64 8.52
C ALA A 51 -2.85 4.69 9.54
N ILE A 52 -1.97 5.07 10.47
CA ILE A 52 -2.34 5.95 11.58
C ILE A 52 -2.37 7.42 11.16
N LEU A 53 -1.32 7.91 10.50
CA LEU A 53 -1.24 9.32 10.12
C LEU A 53 -2.14 9.64 8.92
N GLY A 54 -2.40 8.66 8.05
CA GLY A 54 -3.30 8.82 6.90
C GLY A 54 -4.79 8.63 7.22
N TYR A 55 -5.13 7.72 8.14
CA TYR A 55 -6.52 7.27 8.36
C TYR A 55 -7.00 7.29 9.81
N ASN A 56 -6.17 7.71 10.77
CA ASN A 56 -6.61 7.96 12.14
C ASN A 56 -6.59 9.45 12.47
N THR A 57 -5.42 10.08 12.37
CA THR A 57 -5.20 11.47 12.76
C THR A 57 -5.28 12.46 11.60
N GLY A 58 -5.25 11.96 10.36
CA GLY A 58 -5.34 12.77 9.14
C GLY A 58 -4.16 13.72 8.90
N TYR A 59 -3.02 13.55 9.59
CA TYR A 59 -1.83 14.39 9.37
C TYR A 59 -1.17 14.17 8.01
N PHE A 60 -1.28 12.96 7.45
CA PHE A 60 -0.78 12.61 6.12
C PHE A 60 -1.93 12.39 5.15
N ALA A 61 -1.64 12.49 3.85
CA ALA A 61 -2.60 12.10 2.82
C ALA A 61 -3.08 10.64 3.03
N PRO A 62 -4.37 10.34 2.81
CA PRO A 62 -5.42 11.23 2.27
C PRO A 62 -6.10 12.14 3.31
N GLY A 63 -5.67 12.12 4.57
CA GLY A 63 -6.18 13.03 5.61
C GLY A 63 -7.47 12.55 6.29
N HIS A 64 -7.78 11.26 6.20
CA HIS A 64 -9.00 10.69 6.80
C HIS A 64 -8.97 10.81 8.33
N TRP A 65 -10.05 11.37 8.89
CA TRP A 65 -10.17 11.60 10.34
C TRP A 65 -11.64 11.66 10.78
N SER A 66 -11.97 11.04 11.91
CA SER A 66 -13.32 11.10 12.50
C SER A 66 -13.73 12.48 13.05
N ASP A 67 -12.81 13.42 13.26
CA ASP A 67 -13.16 14.78 13.72
C ASP A 67 -13.84 15.57 12.58
N ARG A 68 -15.18 15.58 12.61
CA ARG A 68 -16.01 16.25 11.60
C ARG A 68 -15.90 17.76 11.59
N SER A 69 -15.31 18.37 12.62
CA SER A 69 -14.99 19.80 12.59
C SER A 69 -13.78 20.11 11.71
N LYS A 70 -12.95 19.11 11.42
CA LYS A 70 -11.70 19.26 10.67
C LYS A 70 -11.74 18.57 9.31
N TRP A 71 -12.44 17.44 9.18
CA TRP A 71 -12.50 16.69 7.92
C TRP A 71 -13.86 16.05 7.66
N GLY A 72 -14.26 16.01 6.38
CA GLY A 72 -15.59 15.53 5.96
C GLY A 72 -15.72 14.02 5.87
N VAL A 73 -14.62 13.26 5.90
CA VAL A 73 -14.59 11.82 5.64
C VAL A 73 -13.66 11.08 6.60
N GLY A 74 -13.81 9.75 6.68
CA GLY A 74 -12.94 8.86 7.43
C GLY A 74 -13.57 8.26 8.69
N ASP A 75 -13.02 7.15 9.15
CA ASP A 75 -13.42 6.45 10.37
C ASP A 75 -12.17 5.94 11.11
N SER A 76 -11.66 6.77 12.02
CA SER A 76 -10.46 6.50 12.82
C SER A 76 -10.54 5.23 13.67
N ALA A 77 -11.74 4.69 13.92
CA ALA A 77 -11.91 3.44 14.66
C ALA A 77 -11.78 2.19 13.77
N ARG A 78 -11.91 2.33 12.44
CA ARG A 78 -11.94 1.20 11.50
C ARG A 78 -10.88 1.28 10.41
N GLU A 79 -10.78 2.42 9.72
CA GLU A 79 -9.95 2.58 8.54
C GLU A 79 -8.47 2.28 8.75
N PRO A 80 -7.81 2.67 9.86
CA PRO A 80 -6.40 2.32 10.09
C PRO A 80 -6.16 0.81 10.09
N TRP A 81 -7.11 0.02 10.61
CA TRP A 81 -7.01 -1.43 10.66
C TRP A 81 -7.23 -2.06 9.28
N ILE A 82 -8.17 -1.50 8.50
CA ILE A 82 -8.40 -1.90 7.10
C ILE A 82 -7.15 -1.63 6.27
N VAL A 83 -6.58 -0.43 6.38
CA VAL A 83 -5.35 -0.04 5.67
C VAL A 83 -4.19 -0.94 6.06
N GLY A 84 -3.95 -1.14 7.37
CA GLY A 84 -2.90 -2.04 7.84
C GLY A 84 -3.05 -3.46 7.30
N HIS A 85 -4.27 -4.02 7.34
CA HIS A 85 -4.55 -5.35 6.78
C HIS A 85 -4.26 -5.41 5.27
N ASN A 86 -4.73 -4.42 4.50
CA ASN A 86 -4.57 -4.40 3.06
C ASN A 86 -3.10 -4.21 2.63
N ILE A 87 -2.32 -3.42 3.37
CA ILE A 87 -0.87 -3.31 3.17
C ILE A 87 -0.19 -4.67 3.38
N LEU A 88 -0.56 -5.42 4.41
CA LEU A 88 0.00 -6.76 4.66
C LEU A 88 -0.34 -7.76 3.54
N ILE A 89 -1.57 -7.72 3.01
CA ILE A 89 -1.97 -8.55 1.87
C ILE A 89 -1.19 -8.17 0.61
N ALA A 90 -1.08 -6.88 0.30
CA ALA A 90 -0.29 -6.39 -0.85
C ALA A 90 1.19 -6.77 -0.72
N HIS A 91 1.76 -6.67 0.48
CA HIS A 91 3.11 -7.13 0.80
C HIS A 91 3.27 -8.62 0.49
N ALA A 92 2.36 -9.45 0.99
CA ALA A 92 2.40 -10.90 0.79
C ALA A 92 2.35 -11.27 -0.70
N ARG A 93 1.50 -10.60 -1.50
CA ARG A 93 1.41 -10.82 -2.95
C ARG A 93 2.70 -10.43 -3.67
N ALA A 94 3.26 -9.26 -3.38
CA ALA A 94 4.52 -8.83 -3.98
C ALA A 94 5.69 -9.75 -3.62
N VAL A 95 5.79 -10.19 -2.36
CA VAL A 95 6.82 -11.15 -1.91
C VAL A 95 6.66 -12.50 -2.58
N LYS A 96 5.41 -13.00 -2.71
CA LYS A 96 5.12 -14.25 -3.43
C LYS A 96 5.58 -14.15 -4.89
N ALA A 97 5.19 -13.09 -5.59
CA ALA A 97 5.60 -12.83 -6.97
C ALA A 97 7.13 -12.78 -7.12
N TYR A 98 7.84 -12.08 -6.22
CA TYR A 98 9.30 -12.06 -6.24
C TYR A 98 9.89 -13.46 -6.08
N ARG A 99 9.44 -14.22 -5.07
CA ARG A 99 10.00 -15.54 -4.75
C ARG A 99 9.76 -16.57 -5.85
N GLU A 100 8.60 -16.56 -6.48
CA GLU A 100 8.23 -17.54 -7.50
C GLU A 100 8.85 -17.20 -8.86
N ASP A 101 8.78 -15.93 -9.28
CA ASP A 101 9.05 -15.57 -10.68
C ASP A 101 10.43 -14.92 -10.90
N PHE A 102 10.97 -14.25 -9.88
CA PHE A 102 12.17 -13.40 -10.04
C PHE A 102 13.37 -13.90 -9.25
N LYS A 103 13.18 -14.35 -8.01
CA LYS A 103 14.26 -14.85 -7.15
C LYS A 103 15.11 -15.95 -7.82
N PRO A 104 14.54 -16.96 -8.52
CA PRO A 104 15.33 -18.02 -9.15
C PRO A 104 16.28 -17.53 -10.24
N THR A 105 15.90 -16.50 -10.99
CA THR A 105 16.64 -16.01 -12.17
C THR A 105 17.49 -14.79 -11.86
N GLN A 106 17.01 -13.94 -10.95
CA GLN A 106 17.71 -12.74 -10.51
C GLN A 106 18.70 -13.06 -9.39
N GLY A 107 18.83 -14.33 -8.99
CA GLY A 107 19.72 -14.73 -7.90
C GLY A 107 19.39 -13.99 -6.61
N GLY A 108 18.08 -13.82 -6.39
CA GLY A 108 17.57 -13.10 -5.23
C GLY A 108 17.94 -13.82 -3.94
#